data_AF-A0A6P2E1G5-F1
#
_entry.id   AF-A0A6P2E1G5-F1
#
_cell.length_a   1.000
_cell.length_b   1.000
_cell.length_c   1.000
_cell.angle_alpha   90.00
_cell.angle_beta   90.00
_cell.angle_gamma   90.00
#
_symmetry.space_group_name_H-M   'P 1'
#
loop_
_entity.id
_entity.type
_entity.pdbx_description
1 polymer ?
#
loop_
_entity_poly.entity_id
_entity_poly.type
_entity_poly.pdbx_seq_one_letter_code
_entity_poly.pdbx_strand_id
1 'polypeptide(L)'
;MVSLSLKDVPEALAEQLRQRAARNHRSLQGELMAIIEQAVRGADSTVAGAVPSPATATTRGHGQQIIRRGSKTTEQIAAEHRVRFPQPITAGPLAVDILRAERDAR
;
A
#
# COMPACT_ATOMS: atom_id res chain seq x y z
N MET A 1 -4.18 21.34 17.15
CA MET A 1 -4.74 20.75 15.91
C MET A 1 -4.84 21.85 14.88
N VAL A 2 -4.30 21.65 13.67
CA VAL A 2 -4.43 22.62 12.58
C VAL A 2 -5.48 22.10 11.62
N SER A 3 -6.49 22.91 11.30
CA SER A 3 -7.52 22.59 10.31
C SER A 3 -7.34 23.48 9.08
N LEU A 4 -7.46 22.88 7.90
CA LEU A 4 -7.47 23.57 6.61
C LEU A 4 -8.87 23.49 6.05
N SER A 5 -9.48 24.63 5.76
CA SER A 5 -10.78 24.71 5.10
C SER A 5 -10.60 25.33 3.72
N LEU A 6 -10.98 24.57 2.70
CA LEU A 6 -10.97 25.04 1.31
C LEU A 6 -12.37 25.57 0.98
N LYS A 7 -12.44 26.83 0.56
CA LYS A 7 -13.66 27.45 0.05
C LYS A 7 -13.64 27.44 -1.48
N ASP A 8 -14.83 27.43 -2.08
CA ASP A 8 -15.02 27.55 -3.53
C ASP A 8 -14.39 26.42 -4.36
N VAL A 9 -14.53 25.17 -3.89
CA VAL A 9 -14.09 23.99 -4.66
C VAL A 9 -15.10 23.73 -5.80
N PRO A 10 -14.66 23.71 -7.07
CA PRO A 10 -15.54 23.36 -8.18
C PRO A 10 -16.12 21.96 -8.01
N GLU A 11 -17.41 21.78 -8.27
CA GLU A 11 -18.11 20.52 -8.03
C GLU A 11 -17.50 19.34 -8.84
N ALA A 12 -17.09 19.60 -10.08
CA ALA A 12 -16.39 18.62 -10.91
C ALA A 12 -15.06 18.14 -10.28
N LEU A 13 -14.36 19.03 -9.57
CA LEU A 13 -13.09 18.71 -8.91
C LEU A 13 -13.34 17.94 -7.62
N ALA A 14 -14.37 18.32 -6.85
CA ALA A 14 -14.80 17.58 -5.67
C ALA A 14 -15.21 16.14 -6.03
N GLU A 15 -15.90 15.96 -7.15
CA GLU A 15 -16.34 14.64 -7.61
C GLU A 15 -15.16 13.74 -8.05
N GLN A 16 -14.19 14.29 -8.78
CA GLN A 16 -12.96 13.56 -9.11
C GLN A 16 -12.19 13.14 -7.85
N LEU A 17 -12.12 14.01 -6.84
CA LEU A 17 -11.51 13.70 -5.54
C LEU A 17 -12.25 12.57 -4.82
N ARG A 18 -13.59 12.59 -4.81
CA ARG A 18 -14.41 11.50 -4.23
C ARG A 18 -14.16 10.17 -4.93
N GLN A 19 -14.16 10.16 -6.26
CA GLN A 19 -13.89 8.96 -7.06
C GLN A 19 -12.48 8.42 -6.79
N ARG A 20 -11.49 9.30 -6.70
CA ARG A 20 -10.12 8.93 -6.37
C ARG A 20 -10.01 8.36 -4.95
N ALA A 21 -10.68 8.98 -3.97
CA ALA A 21 -10.73 8.48 -2.60
C ALA A 21 -11.38 7.08 -2.52
N ALA A 22 -12.49 6.86 -3.25
CA ALA A 22 -13.15 5.56 -3.33
C ALA A 22 -12.24 4.48 -3.94
N ARG A 23 -11.52 4.80 -5.03
CA ARG A 23 -10.54 3.89 -5.66
C ARG A 23 -9.38 3.52 -4.73
N ASN A 24 -8.94 4.45 -3.89
CA ASN A 24 -7.84 4.24 -2.95
C ASN A 24 -8.32 3.71 -1.58
N HIS A 25 -9.62 3.48 -1.42
CA HIS A 25 -10.24 3.08 -0.14
C HIS A 25 -9.89 4.02 1.02
N ARG A 26 -9.86 5.33 0.76
CA ARG A 26 -9.53 6.39 1.73
C ARG A 26 -10.72 7.32 1.94
N SER A 27 -10.78 7.98 3.10
CA SER A 27 -11.70 9.09 3.32
C SER A 27 -11.29 10.30 2.47
N LEU A 28 -12.23 11.20 2.16
CA LEU A 28 -11.95 12.40 1.36
C LEU A 28 -10.82 13.25 1.98
N GLN A 29 -10.87 13.45 3.30
CA GLN A 29 -9.84 14.17 4.05
C GLN A 29 -8.48 13.45 3.98
N GLY A 30 -8.48 12.11 4.08
CA GLY A 30 -7.25 11.31 3.98
C GLY A 30 -6.63 11.34 2.58
N GLU A 31 -7.45 11.37 1.53
CA GLU A 31 -6.97 11.54 0.15
C GLU A 31 -6.38 12.93 -0.06
N LEU A 32 -7.01 13.97 0.50
CA LEU A 32 -6.52 15.34 0.41
C LEU A 32 -5.18 15.51 1.14
N MET A 33 -5.05 14.92 2.33
CA MET A 33 -3.76 14.84 3.04
C MET A 33 -2.70 14.11 2.23
N ALA A 34 -3.03 12.96 1.63
CA ALA A 34 -2.07 12.20 0.81
C ALA A 34 -1.58 12.99 -0.42
N ILE A 35 -2.47 13.75 -1.06
CA ILE A 35 -2.11 14.63 -2.19
C ILE A 35 -1.18 15.76 -1.72
N ILE A 36 -1.49 16.39 -0.58
CA ILE A 36 -0.63 17.45 -0.02
C ILE A 36 0.75 16.87 0.34
N GLU A 37 0.80 15.74 1.04
CA GLU A 37 2.07 15.07 1.39
C GLU A 37 2.90 14.72 0.16
N GLN A 38 2.26 14.22 -0.91
CA GLN A 38 2.93 13.93 -2.17
C GLN A 38 3.43 15.21 -2.86
N ALA A 39 2.65 16.29 -2.86
CA ALA A 39 3.04 17.56 -3.46
C ALA A 39 4.23 18.19 -2.72
N VAL A 40 4.22 18.15 -1.39
CA VAL A 40 5.33 18.63 -0.54
C VAL A 40 6.59 17.80 -0.80
N ARG A 41 6.49 16.47 -0.78
CA ARG A 41 7.64 15.58 -1.04
C ARG A 41 8.14 15.62 -2.49
N GLY A 42 7.23 15.88 -3.43
CA GLY A 42 7.53 16.01 -4.85
C GLY A 42 8.17 17.35 -5.22
N ALA A 43 7.83 18.42 -4.51
CA ALA A 43 8.47 19.73 -4.67
C ALA A 43 9.96 19.72 -4.30
N ASP A 44 10.38 18.83 -3.39
CA ASP A 44 11.80 18.59 -3.09
C ASP A 44 12.52 17.81 -4.21
N SER A 45 11.79 17.21 -5.15
CA SER A 45 12.34 16.33 -6.19
C SER A 45 12.40 16.96 -7.59
N THR A 46 12.00 18.22 -7.77
CA THR A 46 11.99 18.90 -9.08
C THR A 46 13.37 19.39 -9.57
N VAL A 47 14.47 18.92 -8.96
CA VAL A 47 15.83 19.12 -9.49
C VAL A 47 16.57 17.81 -9.69
N ALA A 48 15.98 16.82 -10.35
CA ALA A 48 16.76 15.73 -10.96
C ALA A 48 16.03 15.15 -12.16
N GLY A 49 16.60 15.38 -13.34
CA GLY A 49 16.02 15.04 -14.63
C GLY A 49 15.76 13.54 -14.86
N ALA A 50 14.88 13.34 -15.83
CA ALA A 50 14.59 12.13 -16.57
C ALA A 50 15.62 10.99 -16.50
N VAL A 51 15.23 9.89 -15.84
CA VAL A 51 15.43 8.51 -16.35
C VAL A 51 14.30 7.63 -15.78
N PRO A 52 13.47 6.95 -16.59
CA PRO A 52 12.45 6.05 -16.08
C PRO A 52 13.09 4.73 -15.67
N SER A 53 13.31 4.54 -14.38
CA SER A 53 13.62 3.23 -13.79
C SER A 53 12.33 2.61 -13.23
N PRO A 54 11.96 1.36 -13.58
CA PRO A 54 10.66 0.80 -13.28
C PRO A 54 10.61 0.33 -11.81
N ALA A 55 10.39 1.27 -10.90
CA ALA A 55 10.11 0.97 -9.50
C ALA A 55 8.73 1.51 -9.12
N THR A 56 7.68 0.79 -9.51
CA THR A 56 6.27 1.12 -9.23
C THR A 56 5.95 1.02 -7.74
N ALA A 57 6.33 2.00 -6.92
CA ALA A 57 6.06 2.02 -5.49
C ALA A 57 4.56 1.81 -5.20
N THR A 58 4.21 0.66 -4.63
CA THR A 58 2.88 0.31 -4.14
C THR A 58 2.96 0.30 -2.63
N THR A 59 2.26 1.23 -1.99
CA THR A 59 2.08 1.28 -0.54
C THR A 59 0.96 0.32 -0.16
N ARG A 60 1.26 -0.73 0.62
CA ARG A 60 0.26 -1.48 1.40
C ARG A 60 0.31 -0.97 2.84
N GLY A 61 -0.86 -0.91 3.48
CA GLY A 61 -1.05 -0.31 4.81
C GLY A 61 -0.13 -0.86 5.91
N HIS A 62 0.02 -0.03 6.94
CA HIS A 62 0.89 -0.15 8.13
C HIS A 62 2.35 0.29 7.95
N GLY A 63 2.57 1.60 7.72
CA GLY A 63 3.68 2.38 8.30
C GLY A 63 5.14 1.94 8.10
N GLN A 64 5.41 0.84 7.41
CA GLN A 64 6.75 0.35 7.14
C GLN A 64 7.12 0.72 5.71
N GLN A 65 8.07 1.64 5.59
CA GLN A 65 8.72 1.93 4.32
C GLN A 65 9.44 0.67 3.85
N ILE A 66 8.85 -0.04 2.90
CA ILE A 66 9.54 -1.12 2.20
C ILE A 66 10.56 -0.43 1.30
N ILE A 67 11.80 -0.33 1.76
CA ILE A 67 12.95 -0.05 0.90
C ILE A 67 12.94 -1.16 -0.14
N ARG A 68 12.45 -0.86 -1.35
CA ARG A 68 12.38 -1.82 -2.45
C ARG A 68 13.79 -2.14 -2.92
N ARG A 69 14.40 -3.15 -2.31
CA ARG A 69 15.65 -3.74 -2.75
C ARG A 69 15.34 -4.63 -3.97
N GLY A 70 15.09 -3.99 -5.11
CA GLY A 70 14.77 -4.63 -6.39
C GLY A 70 13.39 -5.30 -6.44
N SER A 71 12.83 -5.45 -7.65
CA SER A 71 11.69 -6.32 -7.90
C SER A 71 12.17 -7.75 -8.03
N LYS A 72 11.74 -8.66 -7.15
CA LYS A 72 11.90 -10.10 -7.37
C LYS A 72 10.64 -10.64 -8.03
N THR A 73 10.80 -11.52 -9.01
CA THR A 73 9.66 -12.24 -9.60
C THR A 73 9.08 -13.23 -8.58
N THR A 74 7.83 -13.63 -8.76
CA THR A 74 7.19 -14.68 -7.95
C THR A 74 8.02 -15.96 -7.93
N GLU A 75 8.59 -16.33 -9.08
CA GLU A 75 9.48 -17.48 -9.24
C GLU A 75 10.77 -17.33 -8.43
N GLN A 76 11.39 -16.15 -8.46
CA GLN A 76 12.62 -15.87 -7.72
C GLN A 76 12.38 -15.90 -6.20
N ILE A 77 11.25 -15.36 -5.74
CA ILE A 77 10.84 -15.44 -4.34
C ILE A 77 10.61 -16.91 -3.94
N ALA A 78 9.94 -17.69 -4.79
CA ALA A 78 9.67 -19.11 -4.52
C ALA A 78 10.96 -19.95 -4.49
N ALA A 79 11.93 -19.66 -5.35
CA ALA A 79 13.23 -20.33 -5.36
C ALA A 79 14.04 -20.01 -4.10
N GLU A 80 14.13 -18.72 -3.74
CA GLU A 80 14.82 -18.29 -2.52
C GLU A 80 14.16 -18.86 -1.26
N HIS A 81 12.83 -18.91 -1.21
CA HIS A 81 12.11 -19.49 -0.10
C HIS A 81 12.38 -20.99 0.05
N ARG A 82 12.46 -21.75 -1.07
CA ARG A 82 12.83 -23.18 -1.03
C ARG A 82 14.27 -23.42 -0.57
N VAL A 83 15.20 -22.54 -0.92
CA VAL A 83 16.59 -22.62 -0.42
C VAL A 83 16.65 -22.31 1.06
N ARG A 84 15.91 -21.29 1.51
CA ARG A 84 15.92 -20.85 2.92
C ARG A 84 15.15 -21.78 3.85
N PHE A 85 14.08 -22.39 3.36
CA PHE A 85 13.22 -23.32 4.09
C PHE A 85 13.05 -24.60 3.27
N PRO A 86 14.07 -25.48 3.26
CA PRO A 86 14.06 -26.69 2.44
C PRO A 86 13.01 -27.71 2.89
N GLN A 87 12.58 -27.64 4.16
CA GLN A 87 11.54 -28.50 4.70
C GLN A 87 10.25 -27.70 4.92
N PRO A 88 9.09 -28.21 4.47
CA PRO A 88 7.80 -27.63 4.79
C PRO A 88 7.57 -27.63 6.30
N ILE A 89 7.13 -26.50 6.85
CA ILE A 89 6.71 -26.41 8.25
C ILE A 89 5.45 -27.26 8.41
N THR A 90 5.60 -28.42 9.00
CA THR A 90 4.53 -29.40 9.27
C THR A 90 4.05 -29.36 10.72
N ALA A 91 4.72 -28.58 11.57
CA ALA A 91 4.52 -28.56 13.02
C ALA A 91 3.32 -27.70 13.48
N GLY A 92 2.24 -27.62 12.72
CA GLY A 92 1.05 -26.86 13.08
C GLY A 92 -0.25 -27.52 12.62
N PRO A 93 -1.39 -27.25 13.30
CA PRO A 93 -2.68 -27.73 12.86
C PRO A 93 -2.99 -27.17 11.46
N LEU A 94 -3.73 -27.94 10.66
CA LEU A 94 -4.16 -27.44 9.36
C LEU A 94 -5.08 -26.25 9.57
N ALA A 95 -5.02 -25.28 8.65
CA ALA A 95 -5.94 -24.13 8.68
C ALA A 95 -7.41 -24.57 8.75
N VAL A 96 -7.74 -25.70 8.13
CA VAL A 96 -9.08 -26.32 8.18
C VAL A 96 -9.45 -26.75 9.60
N ASP A 97 -8.51 -27.30 10.36
CA ASP A 97 -8.76 -27.75 11.73
C ASP A 97 -8.98 -26.57 12.67
N ILE A 98 -8.23 -25.47 12.49
CA ILE A 98 -8.41 -24.21 13.22
C ILE A 98 -9.83 -23.66 12.96
N LEU A 99 -10.23 -23.57 11.69
CA LEU A 99 -11.56 -23.04 11.31
C LEU A 99 -12.71 -23.91 11.82
N ARG A 100 -12.53 -25.24 11.83
CA ARG A 100 -13.53 -26.16 12.38
C ARG A 100 -13.65 -26.00 13.90
N ALA A 101 -12.53 -25.90 14.61
CA ALA A 101 -12.52 -25.69 16.06
C ALA A 101 -13.19 -24.37 16.46
N GLU A 102 -12.94 -23.27 15.74
CA GLU A 102 -13.63 -21.99 15.99
C GLU A 102 -15.13 -22.06 15.73
N ARG A 103 -15.55 -22.78 14.68
CA ARG A 103 -16.98 -22.94 14.35
C ARG A 103 -17.70 -23.76 15.42
N ASP A 104 -17.09 -24.86 15.88
CA ASP A 104 -17.71 -25.78 16.83
C ASP A 104 -17.74 -25.21 18.27
N ALA A 105 -16.96 -24.16 18.54
CA ALA A 105 -16.94 -23.44 19.82
C ALA A 105 -18.01 -22.32 19.95
N ARG A 106 -18.83 -22.10 18.91
CA ARG A 106 -19.83 -21.03 18.84
C ARG A 106 -21.26 -21.56 18.89
#